data_AF-C6X5Q7-F1
#
_entry.id   AF-C6X5Q7-F1
#
_cell.length_a   1.000
_cell.length_b   1.000
_cell.length_c   1.000
_cell.angle_alpha   90.00
_cell.angle_beta   90.00
_cell.angle_gamma   90.00
#
_symmetry.space_group_name_H-M   'P 1'
#
loop_
_entity.id
_entity.type
_entity.pdbx_description
1 polymer ?
#
loop_
_entity_poly.entity_id
_entity_poly.type
_entity_poly.pdbx_seq_one_letter_code
_entity_poly.pdbx_strand_id
1 'polypeptide(L)'
;MMINQLRREFQEIYFNNISTTKGLEELAKNIGISKNSLRRFLQKIKDDTTLRVSTLTLIAQQLGYKDYADFCDSIGRQKYSLDFELLDIYYGIVKGQGTTLNETRFQKANYYFAQKIISDPLNLKEFVKRFADNYEALEYVLAWHPSYENIANSNYQAALLQLARSSPKAHIKVFAYSFVVFGKFMSEKLAVSEAKELIAKIEKYVYKMREEEGEFHAFPEARYVIAKTIYAYLTGTDAKSRRPDAALQRLIGLQHISASPIDKIIFGTYVTNILNILHDYENADLCLGELLSEKTLLKIKEENPHLSTHIFLYKLNWVITQFHLGRKDEALLVFETLPSDLIKVHTSSFDSKIYFELKYLYFARSLYPKRQDIKRRFDFLVEKTQFTFLHKA
;
A
#
# COMPACT_ATOMS: atom_id res chain seq x y z
N MET A 1 10.05 5.78 -35.76
CA MET A 1 10.81 4.93 -34.82
C MET A 1 10.08 4.80 -33.49
N MET A 2 9.81 5.90 -32.76
CA MET A 2 9.17 5.87 -31.43
C MET A 2 7.73 5.34 -31.41
N ILE A 3 6.88 5.70 -32.39
CA ILE A 3 5.51 5.15 -32.50
C ILE A 3 5.53 3.63 -32.68
N ASN A 4 6.51 3.08 -33.40
CA ASN A 4 6.61 1.63 -33.61
C ASN A 4 6.97 0.90 -32.31
N GLN A 5 7.76 1.54 -31.43
CA GLN A 5 8.11 0.97 -30.14
C GLN A 5 6.93 1.08 -29.15
N LEU A 6 6.19 2.19 -29.16
CA LEU A 6 4.93 2.32 -28.40
C LEU A 6 3.94 1.26 -28.85
N ARG A 7 3.85 1.04 -30.16
CA ARG A 7 3.01 0.01 -30.77
C ARG A 7 3.44 -1.38 -30.33
N ARG A 8 4.73 -1.67 -30.32
CA ARG A 8 5.26 -2.96 -29.89
C ARG A 8 4.88 -3.24 -28.44
N GLU A 9 5.16 -2.30 -27.53
CA GLU A 9 4.79 -2.44 -26.11
C GLU A 9 3.26 -2.61 -25.94
N PHE A 10 2.48 -1.84 -26.69
CA PHE A 10 1.04 -1.95 -26.67
C PHE A 10 0.53 -3.30 -27.20
N GLN A 11 1.16 -3.83 -28.25
CA GLN A 11 0.81 -5.13 -28.84
C GLN A 11 1.21 -6.28 -27.93
N GLU A 12 2.33 -6.17 -27.22
CA GLU A 12 2.79 -7.16 -26.24
C GLU A 12 1.79 -7.25 -25.06
N ILE A 13 1.34 -6.10 -24.52
CA ILE A 13 0.41 -6.06 -23.38
C ILE A 13 -1.02 -6.45 -23.76
N TYR A 14 -1.50 -6.01 -24.93
CA TYR A 14 -2.91 -6.18 -25.31
C TYR A 14 -3.13 -7.24 -26.38
N PHE A 15 -2.17 -8.15 -26.60
CA PHE A 15 -2.19 -9.16 -27.67
C PHE A 15 -3.54 -9.90 -27.78
N ASN A 16 -4.06 -10.40 -26.66
CA ASN A 16 -5.33 -11.13 -26.62
C ASN A 16 -6.54 -10.26 -27.00
N ASN A 17 -6.58 -9.01 -26.52
CA ASN A 17 -7.66 -8.07 -26.81
C ASN A 17 -7.63 -7.61 -28.26
N ILE A 18 -6.45 -7.33 -28.82
CA ILE A 18 -6.33 -6.85 -30.20
C ILE A 18 -6.53 -7.97 -31.24
N SER A 19 -6.48 -9.23 -30.82
CA SER A 19 -6.66 -10.41 -31.68
C SER A 19 -8.12 -10.69 -32.05
N THR A 20 -9.08 -10.11 -31.31
CA THR A 20 -10.51 -10.24 -31.61
C THR A 20 -11.16 -8.90 -31.90
N THR A 21 -12.18 -8.87 -32.75
CA THR A 21 -12.91 -7.64 -33.09
C THR A 21 -13.59 -7.02 -31.85
N LYS A 22 -14.15 -7.88 -30.99
CA LYS A 22 -14.83 -7.48 -29.75
C LYS A 22 -13.84 -6.94 -28.71
N GLY A 23 -12.73 -7.64 -28.49
CA GLY A 23 -11.68 -7.18 -27.57
C GLY A 23 -11.07 -5.84 -27.99
N LEU A 24 -10.95 -5.60 -29.30
CA LEU A 24 -10.43 -4.35 -29.83
C LEU A 24 -11.43 -3.18 -29.67
N GLU A 25 -12.73 -3.44 -29.75
CA GLU A 25 -13.77 -2.44 -29.45
C GLU A 25 -13.81 -2.05 -27.97
N GLU A 26 -13.77 -3.05 -27.09
CA GLU A 26 -13.73 -2.84 -25.64
C GLU A 26 -12.47 -2.08 -25.23
N LEU A 27 -11.32 -2.43 -25.80
CA LEU A 27 -10.05 -1.76 -25.54
C LEU A 27 -10.06 -0.30 -26.02
N ALA A 28 -10.60 -0.01 -27.21
CA ALA A 28 -10.71 1.36 -27.71
C ALA A 28 -11.58 2.23 -26.80
N LYS A 29 -12.72 1.68 -26.33
CA LYS A 29 -13.63 2.35 -25.40
C LYS A 29 -12.94 2.64 -24.05
N ASN A 30 -12.18 1.69 -23.52
CA ASN A 30 -11.47 1.85 -22.25
C ASN A 30 -10.39 2.93 -22.31
N ILE A 31 -9.71 3.07 -23.45
CA ILE A 31 -8.67 4.09 -23.67
C ILE A 31 -9.29 5.48 -23.95
N GLY A 32 -10.56 5.53 -24.32
CA GLY A 32 -11.23 6.77 -24.71
C GLY A 32 -10.87 7.24 -26.13
N ILE A 33 -10.55 6.30 -27.03
CA ILE A 33 -10.26 6.59 -28.45
C ILE A 33 -11.23 5.85 -29.37
N SER A 34 -11.35 6.31 -30.62
CA SER A 34 -12.16 5.61 -31.61
C SER A 34 -11.55 4.25 -31.99
N LYS A 35 -12.40 3.26 -32.28
CA LYS A 35 -11.98 1.95 -32.81
C LYS A 35 -11.04 2.10 -34.02
N ASN A 36 -11.33 3.05 -34.90
CA ASN A 36 -10.52 3.30 -36.10
C ASN A 36 -9.16 3.91 -35.76
N SER A 37 -9.09 4.80 -34.77
CA SER A 37 -7.81 5.34 -34.27
C SER A 37 -6.92 4.23 -33.71
N LEU A 38 -7.50 3.30 -32.94
CA LEU A 38 -6.76 2.14 -32.42
C LEU A 38 -6.32 1.19 -33.55
N ARG A 39 -7.19 0.91 -34.53
CA ARG A 39 -6.83 0.08 -35.69
C ARG A 39 -5.71 0.72 -36.53
N ARG A 40 -5.73 2.05 -36.73
CA ARG A 40 -4.66 2.80 -37.39
C ARG A 40 -3.36 2.72 -36.60
N PHE A 41 -3.42 2.91 -35.28
CA PHE A 41 -2.25 2.74 -34.41
C PHE A 41 -1.65 1.34 -34.53
N LEU A 42 -2.46 0.30 -34.62
CA LEU A 42 -2.01 -1.09 -34.81
C LEU A 42 -1.65 -1.46 -36.26
N GLN A 43 -1.69 -0.50 -37.20
CA GLN A 43 -1.49 -0.72 -38.64
C GLN A 43 -2.46 -1.75 -39.27
N LYS A 44 -3.64 -1.95 -38.67
CA LYS A 44 -4.72 -2.81 -39.21
C LYS A 44 -5.57 -2.11 -40.27
N ILE A 45 -5.28 -0.85 -40.58
CA ILE A 45 -5.85 -0.07 -41.69
C ILE A 45 -4.68 0.66 -42.34
N LYS A 46 -4.53 0.52 -43.66
CA LYS A 46 -3.60 1.33 -44.46
C LYS A 46 -4.31 2.64 -44.79
N ASP A 47 -3.92 3.69 -44.09
CA ASP A 47 -4.44 5.04 -44.28
C ASP A 47 -3.27 6.00 -43.98
N ASP A 48 -3.00 6.94 -44.89
CA ASP A 48 -1.86 7.86 -44.83
C ASP A 48 -2.08 8.99 -43.80
N THR A 49 -3.22 9.00 -43.12
CA THR A 49 -3.50 9.97 -42.05
C THR A 49 -2.66 9.72 -40.80
N THR A 50 -1.88 10.75 -40.43
CA THR A 50 -1.01 10.73 -39.26
C THR A 50 -1.83 10.65 -37.97
N LEU A 51 -1.45 9.77 -37.04
CA LEU A 51 -2.09 9.67 -35.73
C LEU A 51 -1.88 10.97 -34.94
N ARG A 52 -2.96 11.48 -34.34
CA ARG A 52 -2.88 12.68 -33.51
C ARG A 52 -2.08 12.38 -32.24
N VAL A 53 -1.29 13.36 -31.80
CA VAL A 53 -0.52 13.29 -30.53
C VAL A 53 -1.42 13.03 -29.33
N SER A 54 -2.64 13.55 -29.33
CA SER A 54 -3.63 13.27 -28.27
C SER A 54 -4.01 11.78 -28.21
N THR A 55 -4.14 11.10 -29.34
CA THR A 55 -4.36 9.65 -29.40
C THR A 55 -3.13 8.90 -28.87
N LEU A 56 -1.93 9.31 -29.28
CA LEU A 56 -0.69 8.70 -28.80
C LEU A 56 -0.49 8.91 -27.30
N THR A 57 -0.93 10.04 -26.76
CA THR A 57 -0.90 10.36 -25.33
C THR A 57 -1.84 9.46 -24.55
N LEU A 58 -3.08 9.27 -24.99
CA LEU A 58 -4.03 8.35 -24.34
C LEU A 58 -3.53 6.90 -24.37
N ILE A 59 -2.91 6.49 -25.48
CA ILE A 59 -2.29 5.18 -25.62
C ILE A 59 -1.09 5.04 -24.65
N ALA A 60 -0.22 6.05 -24.56
CA ALA A 60 0.92 6.05 -23.64
C ALA A 60 0.45 6.03 -22.16
N GLN A 61 -0.60 6.77 -21.83
CA GLN A 61 -1.24 6.75 -20.50
C GLN A 61 -1.82 5.39 -20.16
N GLN A 62 -2.42 4.72 -21.15
CA GLN A 62 -2.90 3.35 -20.98
C GLN A 62 -1.75 2.38 -20.64
N LEU A 63 -0.54 2.64 -21.15
CA LEU A 63 0.68 1.88 -20.85
C LEU A 63 1.40 2.36 -19.58
N GLY A 64 0.85 3.33 -18.85
CA GLY A 64 1.38 3.81 -17.58
C GLY A 64 2.37 4.98 -17.67
N TYR A 65 2.53 5.59 -18.85
CA TYR A 65 3.32 6.82 -19.03
C TYR A 65 2.49 8.07 -18.73
N LYS A 66 3.13 9.20 -18.42
CA LYS A 66 2.41 10.46 -18.18
C LYS A 66 1.74 10.98 -19.46
N ASP A 67 2.48 10.96 -20.56
CA ASP A 67 2.05 11.35 -21.89
C ASP A 67 2.97 10.74 -22.96
N TYR A 68 2.75 11.09 -24.23
CA TYR A 68 3.58 10.57 -25.31
C TYR A 68 5.02 11.09 -25.29
N ALA A 69 5.27 12.28 -24.75
CA ALA A 69 6.61 12.84 -24.65
C ALA A 69 7.43 12.12 -23.57
N ASP A 70 6.83 11.87 -22.41
CA ASP A 70 7.39 11.06 -21.31
C ASP A 70 7.80 9.66 -21.80
N PHE A 71 6.95 9.03 -22.60
CA PHE A 71 7.30 7.79 -23.28
C PHE A 71 8.54 7.93 -24.19
N CYS A 72 8.58 8.96 -25.05
CA CYS A 72 9.70 9.16 -25.97
C CYS A 72 11.02 9.42 -25.24
N ASP A 73 10.98 10.14 -24.11
CA ASP A 73 12.15 10.45 -23.28
C ASP A 73 12.63 9.23 -22.48
N SER A 74 11.74 8.28 -22.18
CA SER A 74 12.05 7.06 -21.45
C SER A 74 12.75 5.99 -22.30
N ILE A 75 12.55 6.01 -23.62
CA ILE A 75 13.15 5.03 -24.53
C ILE A 75 14.66 5.26 -24.68
N GLY A 76 15.42 4.23 -24.32
CA GLY A 76 16.88 4.18 -24.47
C GLY A 76 17.67 4.68 -23.25
N ARG A 77 17.02 5.10 -22.16
CA ARG A 77 17.68 5.56 -20.92
C ARG A 77 17.39 4.71 -19.69
N GLN A 78 16.50 3.72 -19.77
CA GLN A 78 16.12 2.91 -18.61
C GLN A 78 17.18 1.85 -18.30
N LYS A 79 18.09 2.19 -17.38
CA LYS A 79 18.93 1.20 -16.70
C LYS A 79 18.22 0.79 -15.41
N TYR A 80 17.46 -0.29 -15.48
CA TYR A 80 16.88 -0.89 -14.28
C TYR A 80 17.99 -1.43 -13.37
N SER A 81 17.83 -1.28 -12.07
CA SER A 81 18.76 -1.86 -11.08
C SER A 81 18.46 -3.34 -10.80
N LEU A 82 17.41 -3.88 -11.44
CA LEU A 82 16.95 -5.25 -11.36
C LEU A 82 17.12 -5.98 -12.69
N ASP A 83 17.45 -7.27 -12.56
CA ASP A 83 17.40 -8.23 -13.66
C ASP A 83 15.96 -8.74 -13.80
N PHE A 84 15.24 -8.20 -14.77
CA PHE A 84 13.85 -8.58 -15.03
C PHE A 84 13.70 -9.95 -15.70
N GLU A 85 14.74 -10.48 -16.35
CA GLU A 85 14.70 -11.84 -16.88
C GLU A 85 14.73 -12.86 -15.73
N LEU A 86 15.56 -12.61 -14.71
CA LEU A 86 15.55 -13.39 -13.48
C LEU A 86 14.19 -13.32 -12.77
N LEU A 87 13.57 -12.14 -12.71
CA LEU A 87 12.26 -11.95 -12.10
C LEU A 87 11.16 -12.74 -12.85
N ASP A 88 11.22 -12.82 -14.18
CA ASP A 88 10.26 -13.61 -14.97
C ASP A 88 10.34 -15.10 -14.63
N ILE A 89 11.55 -15.63 -14.51
CA ILE A 89 11.75 -17.03 -14.10
C ILE A 89 11.20 -17.22 -12.69
N TYR A 90 11.57 -16.33 -11.77
CA TYR A 90 11.22 -16.42 -10.36
C TYR A 90 9.71 -16.34 -10.11
N TYR A 91 9.04 -15.32 -10.65
CA TYR A 91 7.60 -15.14 -10.48
C TYR A 91 6.75 -15.94 -11.47
N GLY A 92 7.36 -16.46 -12.55
CA GLY A 92 6.71 -17.42 -13.44
C GLY A 92 6.37 -18.74 -12.74
N ILE A 93 7.18 -19.16 -11.76
CA ILE A 93 6.96 -20.38 -10.97
C ILE A 93 5.64 -20.33 -10.19
N VAL A 94 5.24 -19.15 -9.68
CA VAL A 94 4.03 -18.99 -8.85
C VAL A 94 2.76 -18.68 -9.65
N LYS A 95 2.88 -18.45 -10.97
CA LYS A 95 1.75 -18.09 -11.81
C LYS A 95 0.73 -19.23 -11.90
N GLY A 96 -0.50 -19.01 -11.43
CA GLY A 96 -1.57 -20.01 -11.43
C GLY A 96 -1.40 -21.14 -10.41
N GLN A 97 -0.32 -21.16 -9.64
CA GLN A 97 -0.10 -22.13 -8.55
C GLN A 97 -0.73 -21.64 -7.23
N GLY A 98 -1.17 -20.38 -7.15
CA GLY A 98 -1.70 -19.80 -5.93
C GLY A 98 -0.63 -19.57 -4.85
N THR A 99 -1.06 -19.30 -3.62
CA THR A 99 -0.19 -18.95 -2.47
C THR A 99 0.54 -20.15 -1.86
N THR A 100 0.47 -21.33 -2.47
CA THR A 100 1.17 -22.52 -1.99
C THR A 100 2.65 -22.44 -2.33
N LEU A 101 3.45 -22.01 -1.35
CA LEU A 101 4.47 -22.85 -0.72
C LEU A 101 5.23 -22.02 0.32
N ASN A 102 5.14 -22.47 1.57
CA ASN A 102 5.98 -22.07 2.71
C ASN A 102 7.44 -22.48 2.52
N GLU A 103 8.00 -22.26 1.33
CA GLU A 103 9.43 -22.43 1.14
C GLU A 103 10.11 -21.18 1.68
N THR A 104 10.69 -21.29 2.88
CA THR A 104 11.44 -20.19 3.53
C THR A 104 12.46 -19.55 2.59
N ARG A 105 12.99 -20.31 1.61
CA ARG A 105 13.89 -19.84 0.56
C ARG A 105 13.20 -18.88 -0.40
N PHE A 106 11.99 -19.22 -0.87
CA PHE A 106 11.19 -18.34 -1.71
C PHE A 106 10.88 -17.04 -0.96
N GLN A 107 10.41 -17.11 0.29
CA GLN A 107 10.07 -15.91 1.06
C GLN A 107 11.27 -14.96 1.26
N LYS A 108 12.47 -15.49 1.54
CA LYS A 108 13.69 -14.69 1.67
C LYS A 108 14.08 -14.02 0.35
N ALA A 109 14.00 -14.74 -0.76
CA ALA A 109 14.27 -14.18 -2.09
C ALA A 109 13.23 -13.11 -2.47
N ASN A 110 11.95 -13.38 -2.23
CA ASN A 110 10.86 -12.45 -2.50
C ASN A 110 11.04 -11.15 -1.71
N TYR A 111 11.42 -11.22 -0.44
CA TYR A 111 11.71 -10.03 0.37
C TYR A 111 12.80 -9.14 -0.27
N TYR A 112 13.89 -9.74 -0.76
CA TYR A 112 14.97 -9.00 -1.43
C TYR A 112 14.51 -8.36 -2.74
N PHE A 113 13.74 -9.08 -3.55
CA PHE A 113 13.19 -8.54 -4.79
C PHE A 113 12.18 -7.43 -4.50
N ALA A 114 11.24 -7.64 -3.58
CA ALA A 114 10.26 -6.66 -3.18
C ALA A 114 10.92 -5.35 -2.70
N GLN A 115 11.98 -5.45 -1.91
CA GLN A 115 12.75 -4.28 -1.49
C GLN A 115 13.25 -3.46 -2.69
N LYS A 116 13.90 -4.11 -3.66
CA LYS A 116 14.44 -3.44 -4.84
C LYS A 116 13.37 -2.93 -5.80
N ILE A 117 12.24 -3.65 -5.91
CA ILE A 117 11.12 -3.28 -6.77
C ILE A 117 10.44 -2.03 -6.20
N ILE A 118 10.07 -2.08 -4.92
CA ILE A 118 9.26 -1.03 -4.29
C ILE A 118 10.06 0.25 -4.04
N SER A 119 11.35 0.12 -3.69
CA SER A 119 12.18 1.29 -3.34
C SER A 119 12.60 2.13 -4.55
N ASP A 120 12.43 1.62 -5.78
CA ASP A 120 12.80 2.31 -7.02
C ASP A 120 11.56 2.50 -7.91
N PRO A 121 11.14 3.75 -8.17
CA PRO A 121 9.95 4.03 -8.98
C PRO A 121 9.98 3.46 -10.40
N LEU A 122 11.15 3.34 -11.02
CA LEU A 122 11.28 2.78 -12.37
C LEU A 122 11.15 1.26 -12.34
N ASN A 123 11.80 0.60 -11.37
CA ASN A 123 11.62 -0.83 -11.16
C ASN A 123 10.17 -1.19 -10.86
N LEU A 124 9.50 -0.41 -10.00
CA LEU A 124 8.10 -0.65 -9.66
C LEU A 124 7.19 -0.55 -10.90
N LYS A 125 7.38 0.48 -11.72
CA LYS A 125 6.62 0.66 -12.96
C LYS A 125 6.81 -0.50 -13.92
N GLU A 126 8.06 -0.88 -14.17
CA GLU A 126 8.38 -1.99 -15.07
C GLU A 126 7.88 -3.34 -14.52
N PHE A 127 7.99 -3.57 -13.21
CA PHE A 127 7.43 -4.76 -12.56
C PHE A 127 5.92 -4.85 -12.75
N VAL A 128 5.19 -3.78 -12.45
CA VAL A 128 3.73 -3.75 -12.60
C VAL A 128 3.31 -3.97 -14.05
N LYS A 129 4.06 -3.40 -15.00
CA LYS A 129 3.84 -3.58 -16.45
C LYS A 129 4.08 -5.03 -16.86
N ARG A 130 5.23 -5.60 -16.50
CA ARG A 130 5.67 -6.94 -16.91
C ARG A 130 4.82 -8.05 -16.30
N PHE A 131 4.36 -7.87 -15.06
CA PHE A 131 3.55 -8.85 -14.32
C PHE A 131 2.07 -8.49 -14.24
N ALA A 132 1.55 -7.66 -15.15
CA ALA A 132 0.16 -7.20 -15.14
C ALA A 132 -0.87 -8.35 -15.14
N ASP A 133 -0.55 -9.46 -15.83
CA ASP A 133 -1.37 -10.68 -15.95
C ASP A 133 -0.95 -11.80 -14.98
N ASN A 134 -0.08 -11.51 -14.01
CA ASN A 134 0.35 -12.42 -12.96
C ASN A 134 0.00 -11.78 -11.61
N TYR A 135 -1.27 -11.93 -11.22
CA TYR A 135 -1.76 -11.30 -9.99
C TYR A 135 -1.06 -11.86 -8.75
N GLU A 136 -0.60 -13.12 -8.76
CA GLU A 136 0.17 -13.71 -7.67
C GLU A 136 1.49 -12.96 -7.47
N ALA A 137 2.23 -12.64 -8.53
CA ALA A 137 3.46 -11.86 -8.43
C ALA A 137 3.21 -10.46 -7.82
N LEU A 138 2.15 -9.78 -8.27
CA LEU A 138 1.74 -8.50 -7.71
C LEU A 138 1.37 -8.63 -6.22
N GLU A 139 0.67 -9.69 -5.82
CA GLU A 139 0.34 -9.97 -4.42
C GLU A 139 1.60 -10.22 -3.58
N TYR A 140 2.53 -11.05 -4.05
CA TYR A 140 3.79 -11.36 -3.36
C TYR A 140 4.67 -10.14 -3.13
N VAL A 141 4.65 -9.17 -4.04
CA VAL A 141 5.45 -7.95 -3.88
C VAL A 141 4.70 -6.91 -3.07
N LEU A 142 3.45 -6.60 -3.43
CA LEU A 142 2.74 -5.42 -2.92
C LEU A 142 1.89 -5.69 -1.68
N ALA A 143 1.30 -6.89 -1.56
CA ALA A 143 0.42 -7.22 -0.43
C ALA A 143 1.19 -7.87 0.73
N TRP A 144 2.21 -8.67 0.42
CA TRP A 144 3.05 -9.30 1.45
C TRP A 144 4.09 -8.35 2.05
N HIS A 145 4.51 -7.33 1.29
CA HIS A 145 5.45 -6.28 1.76
C HIS A 145 4.82 -4.89 1.59
N PRO A 146 3.75 -4.57 2.34
CA PRO A 146 3.06 -3.29 2.25
C PRO A 146 3.96 -2.14 2.72
N SER A 147 4.37 -1.27 1.80
CA SER A 147 5.31 -0.18 2.10
C SER A 147 4.60 1.10 2.49
N TYR A 148 4.60 1.40 3.80
CA TYR A 148 4.04 2.66 4.31
C TYR A 148 4.88 3.86 3.92
N GLU A 149 6.20 3.70 3.78
CA GLU A 149 7.06 4.79 3.32
C GLU A 149 6.65 5.28 1.93
N ASN A 150 6.18 4.38 1.06
CA ASN A 150 5.81 4.69 -0.31
C ASN A 150 4.30 4.87 -0.53
N ILE A 151 3.46 4.71 0.49
CA ILE A 151 2.01 4.65 0.29
C ILE A 151 1.40 5.97 -0.22
N ALA A 152 2.04 7.11 0.06
CA ALA A 152 1.65 8.40 -0.49
C ALA A 152 2.20 8.64 -1.92
N ASN A 153 3.15 7.83 -2.38
CA ASN A 153 3.73 7.93 -3.71
C ASN A 153 2.72 7.49 -4.77
N SER A 154 2.55 8.31 -5.81
CA SER A 154 1.57 8.06 -6.87
C SER A 154 1.85 6.79 -7.68
N ASN A 155 3.12 6.42 -7.89
CA ASN A 155 3.48 5.19 -8.62
C ASN A 155 3.11 3.95 -7.80
N TYR A 156 3.33 4.00 -6.49
CA TYR A 156 2.95 2.91 -5.59
C TYR A 156 1.43 2.79 -5.43
N GLN A 157 0.71 3.92 -5.35
CA GLN A 157 -0.75 3.91 -5.40
C GLN A 157 -1.28 3.32 -6.72
N ALA A 158 -0.66 3.66 -7.86
CA ALA A 158 -1.03 3.07 -9.15
C ALA A 158 -0.78 1.56 -9.18
N ALA A 159 0.34 1.08 -8.61
CA ALA A 159 0.65 -0.33 -8.46
C ALA A 159 -0.42 -1.08 -7.63
N LEU A 160 -0.83 -0.51 -6.49
CA LEU A 160 -1.90 -1.07 -5.66
C LEU A 160 -3.25 -1.09 -6.37
N LEU A 161 -3.58 -0.03 -7.12
CA LEU A 161 -4.81 -0.01 -7.92
C LEU A 161 -4.77 -1.05 -9.04
N GLN A 162 -3.60 -1.31 -9.64
CA GLN A 162 -3.43 -2.38 -10.62
C GLN A 162 -3.63 -3.75 -9.97
N LEU A 163 -3.01 -4.00 -8.81
CA LEU A 163 -3.24 -5.20 -8.00
C LEU A 163 -4.73 -5.41 -7.69
N ALA A 164 -5.42 -4.36 -7.26
CA ALA A 164 -6.85 -4.43 -6.94
C ALA A 164 -7.71 -4.75 -8.17
N ARG A 165 -7.26 -4.39 -9.38
CA ARG A 165 -7.96 -4.71 -10.63
C ARG A 165 -7.71 -6.16 -11.05
N SER A 166 -6.46 -6.62 -11.01
CA SER A 166 -6.04 -7.92 -11.52
C SER A 166 -6.34 -9.09 -10.56
N SER A 167 -6.22 -8.89 -9.25
CA SER A 167 -6.44 -9.97 -8.28
C SER A 167 -7.91 -10.44 -8.30
N PRO A 168 -8.20 -11.75 -8.29
CA PRO A 168 -9.55 -12.26 -8.13
C PRO A 168 -10.02 -12.25 -6.66
N LYS A 169 -9.07 -12.16 -5.70
CA LYS A 169 -9.31 -12.34 -4.26
C LYS A 169 -9.94 -11.09 -3.64
N ALA A 170 -11.04 -11.28 -2.91
CA ALA A 170 -11.78 -10.15 -2.32
C ALA A 170 -10.94 -9.43 -1.24
N HIS A 171 -10.28 -10.18 -0.38
CA HIS A 171 -9.47 -9.65 0.72
C HIS A 171 -8.28 -8.79 0.22
N ILE A 172 -7.66 -9.14 -0.90
CA ILE A 172 -6.59 -8.35 -1.54
C ILE A 172 -7.12 -7.01 -2.07
N LYS A 173 -8.32 -7.01 -2.68
CA LYS A 173 -8.96 -5.77 -3.15
C LYS A 173 -9.30 -4.84 -1.99
N VAL A 174 -9.84 -5.39 -0.89
CA VAL A 174 -10.11 -4.64 0.34
C VAL A 174 -8.82 -3.99 0.86
N PHE A 175 -7.73 -4.76 0.96
CA PHE A 175 -6.42 -4.25 1.34
C PHE A 175 -5.98 -3.10 0.43
N ALA A 176 -5.89 -3.34 -0.87
CA ALA A 176 -5.28 -2.40 -1.81
C ALA A 176 -6.03 -1.07 -1.88
N TYR A 177 -7.37 -1.09 -1.96
CA TYR A 177 -8.16 0.14 -1.95
C TYR A 177 -8.04 0.89 -0.63
N SER A 178 -8.07 0.18 0.51
CA SER A 178 -7.95 0.81 1.83
C SER A 178 -6.57 1.44 2.03
N PHE A 179 -5.52 0.80 1.52
CA PHE A 179 -4.15 1.32 1.57
C PHE A 179 -4.03 2.60 0.70
N VAL A 180 -4.63 2.62 -0.48
CA VAL A 180 -4.70 3.84 -1.32
C VAL A 180 -5.45 4.99 -0.61
N VAL A 181 -6.56 4.70 0.07
CA VAL A 181 -7.28 5.70 0.89
C VAL A 181 -6.35 6.30 1.94
N PHE A 182 -5.65 5.46 2.70
CA PHE A 182 -4.72 5.91 3.75
C PHE A 182 -3.62 6.81 3.17
N GLY A 183 -2.93 6.37 2.11
CA GLY A 183 -1.81 7.14 1.55
C GLY A 183 -2.22 8.48 0.92
N LYS A 184 -3.38 8.52 0.27
CA LYS A 184 -3.94 9.78 -0.26
C LYS A 184 -4.37 10.72 0.87
N PHE A 185 -4.92 10.19 1.96
CA PHE A 185 -5.27 10.98 3.13
C PHE A 185 -4.03 11.59 3.80
N MET A 186 -3.00 10.77 4.06
CA MET A 186 -1.75 11.21 4.69
C MET A 186 -1.00 12.28 3.87
N SER A 187 -1.13 12.23 2.54
CA SER A 187 -0.57 13.24 1.63
C SER A 187 -1.51 14.38 1.28
N GLU A 188 -2.69 14.42 1.90
CA GLU A 188 -3.69 15.48 1.72
C GLU A 188 -4.22 15.61 0.28
N LYS A 189 -4.12 14.51 -0.49
CA LYS A 189 -4.53 14.41 -1.88
C LYS A 189 -5.86 13.65 -2.05
N LEU A 190 -6.52 13.29 -0.95
CA LEU A 190 -7.79 12.56 -0.98
C LEU A 190 -8.98 13.52 -1.03
N ALA A 191 -9.60 13.65 -2.20
CA ALA A 191 -10.87 14.38 -2.33
C ALA A 191 -12.04 13.56 -1.75
N VAL A 192 -13.07 14.25 -1.23
CA VAL A 192 -14.26 13.59 -0.64
C VAL A 192 -15.00 12.72 -1.66
N SER A 193 -15.11 13.15 -2.91
CA SER A 193 -15.72 12.38 -4.00
C SER A 193 -14.94 11.09 -4.29
N GLU A 194 -13.61 11.18 -4.37
CA GLU A 194 -12.73 10.01 -4.57
C GLU A 194 -12.81 9.06 -3.37
N ALA A 195 -12.82 9.60 -2.14
CA ALA A 195 -12.99 8.79 -0.93
C ALA A 195 -14.31 8.01 -0.96
N LYS A 196 -15.41 8.64 -1.37
CA LYS A 196 -16.71 7.98 -1.52
C LYS A 196 -16.66 6.82 -2.52
N GLU A 197 -16.01 7.01 -3.67
CA GLU A 197 -15.86 5.94 -4.68
C GLU A 197 -15.01 4.77 -4.18
N LEU A 198 -13.89 5.07 -3.51
CA LEU A 198 -13.01 4.05 -2.95
C LEU A 198 -13.71 3.27 -1.84
N ILE A 199 -14.43 3.94 -0.93
CA ILE A 199 -15.19 3.29 0.13
C ILE A 199 -16.27 2.37 -0.42
N ALA A 200 -17.02 2.81 -1.44
CA ALA A 200 -18.03 1.96 -2.08
C ALA A 200 -17.41 0.68 -2.68
N LYS A 201 -16.21 0.77 -3.26
CA LYS A 201 -15.46 -0.40 -3.74
C LYS A 201 -15.02 -1.30 -2.59
N ILE A 202 -14.48 -0.71 -1.51
CA ILE A 202 -14.04 -1.45 -0.33
C ILE A 202 -15.22 -2.22 0.27
N GLU A 203 -16.36 -1.55 0.52
CA GLU A 203 -17.55 -2.17 1.13
C GLU A 203 -18.10 -3.34 0.29
N LYS A 204 -18.14 -3.18 -1.05
CA LYS A 204 -18.51 -4.27 -1.96
C LYS A 204 -17.63 -5.50 -1.75
N TYR A 205 -16.31 -5.32 -1.65
CA TYR A 205 -15.39 -6.45 -1.49
C TYR A 205 -15.27 -6.96 -0.06
N VAL A 206 -15.57 -6.14 0.96
CA VAL A 206 -15.71 -6.62 2.35
C VAL A 206 -16.87 -7.58 2.46
N TYR A 207 -18.02 -7.25 1.86
CA TYR A 207 -19.16 -8.16 1.82
C TYR A 207 -18.78 -9.49 1.15
N LYS A 208 -18.15 -9.41 -0.05
CA LYS A 208 -17.68 -10.57 -0.79
C LYS A 208 -16.68 -11.43 0.01
N MET A 209 -15.69 -10.80 0.65
CA MET A 209 -14.68 -11.46 1.47
C MET A 209 -15.31 -12.25 2.64
N ARG A 210 -16.28 -11.64 3.34
CA ARG A 210 -16.96 -12.27 4.48
C ARG A 210 -17.85 -13.45 4.07
N GLU A 211 -18.47 -13.38 2.89
CA GLU A 211 -19.36 -14.43 2.37
C GLU A 211 -18.57 -15.58 1.72
N GLU A 212 -17.49 -15.30 0.98
CA GLU A 212 -16.80 -16.29 0.15
C GLU A 212 -15.72 -17.09 0.87
N GLU A 213 -15.03 -16.50 1.85
CA GLU A 213 -13.83 -17.14 2.41
C GLU A 213 -14.12 -17.90 3.71
N GLY A 214 -15.31 -17.75 4.32
CA GLY A 214 -15.71 -18.45 5.56
C GLY A 214 -14.81 -18.17 6.79
N GLU A 215 -13.65 -17.56 6.57
CA GLU A 215 -12.62 -17.20 7.53
C GLU A 215 -12.52 -15.69 7.66
N PHE A 216 -12.29 -15.24 8.89
CA PHE A 216 -12.11 -13.83 9.19
C PHE A 216 -10.70 -13.38 8.77
N HIS A 217 -10.60 -12.63 7.66
CA HIS A 217 -9.37 -11.89 7.32
C HIS A 217 -9.30 -10.57 8.06
N ALA A 218 -9.14 -10.66 9.37
CA ALA A 218 -8.06 -10.00 10.07
C ALA A 218 -7.47 -8.74 9.36
N PHE A 219 -6.53 -8.90 8.42
CA PHE A 219 -5.70 -7.80 7.92
C PHE A 219 -6.49 -6.80 7.06
N PRO A 220 -7.23 -7.26 6.04
CA PRO A 220 -8.07 -6.37 5.25
C PRO A 220 -9.23 -5.76 6.04
N GLU A 221 -9.78 -6.47 7.04
CA GLU A 221 -10.79 -5.91 7.95
C GLU A 221 -10.27 -4.69 8.70
N ALA A 222 -9.11 -4.83 9.34
CA ALA A 222 -8.41 -3.76 10.04
C ALA A 222 -8.26 -2.51 9.15
N ARG A 223 -7.85 -2.72 7.90
CA ARG A 223 -7.64 -1.66 6.91
C ARG A 223 -8.91 -0.95 6.51
N TYR A 224 -9.96 -1.72 6.29
CA TYR A 224 -11.27 -1.18 5.98
C TYR A 224 -11.77 -0.24 7.09
N VAL A 225 -11.51 -0.56 8.35
CA VAL A 225 -11.91 0.31 9.48
C VAL A 225 -11.22 1.66 9.43
N ILE A 226 -9.91 1.69 9.17
CA ILE A 226 -9.15 2.93 9.03
C ILE A 226 -9.74 3.76 7.88
N ALA A 227 -9.98 3.13 6.73
CA ALA A 227 -10.55 3.81 5.57
C ALA A 227 -11.93 4.42 5.92
N LYS A 228 -12.78 3.69 6.66
CA LYS A 228 -14.06 4.23 7.15
C LYS A 228 -13.89 5.39 8.12
N THR A 229 -12.91 5.32 9.01
CA THR A 229 -12.65 6.38 9.99
C THR A 229 -12.18 7.66 9.28
N ILE A 230 -11.28 7.53 8.30
CA ILE A 230 -10.86 8.61 7.41
C ILE A 230 -12.06 9.22 6.68
N TYR A 231 -12.91 8.37 6.10
CA TYR A 231 -14.08 8.86 5.35
C TYR A 231 -15.07 9.60 6.25
N ALA A 232 -15.31 9.11 7.48
CA ALA A 232 -16.14 9.79 8.46
C ALA A 232 -15.56 11.16 8.85
N TYR A 233 -14.24 11.22 9.10
CA TYR A 233 -13.53 12.47 9.38
C TYR A 233 -13.67 13.49 8.23
N LEU A 234 -13.49 13.05 6.98
CA LEU A 234 -13.58 13.94 5.80
C LEU A 234 -15.00 14.47 5.54
N THR A 235 -16.02 13.74 5.95
CA THR A 235 -17.42 14.08 5.65
C THR A 235 -18.13 14.81 6.79
N GLY A 236 -17.49 14.93 7.96
CA GLY A 236 -18.10 15.52 9.15
C GLY A 236 -19.31 14.74 9.68
N THR A 237 -19.65 13.60 9.07
CA THR A 237 -20.58 12.65 9.64
C THR A 237 -19.83 11.86 10.70
N ASP A 238 -20.13 12.15 11.97
CA ASP A 238 -20.04 11.14 13.02
C ASP A 238 -20.65 9.86 12.44
N ALA A 239 -19.97 8.72 12.58
CA ALA A 239 -20.26 7.46 11.89
C ALA A 239 -21.65 6.85 12.21
N LYS A 240 -22.73 7.57 11.90
CA LYS A 240 -24.14 7.21 12.04
C LYS A 240 -24.69 6.56 10.77
N SER A 241 -23.82 6.15 9.84
CA SER A 241 -24.19 5.23 8.77
C SER A 241 -24.03 3.80 9.28
N ARG A 242 -25.17 3.12 9.54
CA ARG A 242 -25.32 1.66 9.74
C ARG A 242 -24.00 0.90 9.96
N ARG A 243 -23.53 0.94 11.22
CA ARG A 243 -22.47 0.14 11.85
C ARG A 243 -21.40 -0.44 10.89
N PRO A 244 -20.22 0.18 10.75
CA PRO A 244 -19.03 -0.59 11.12
C PRO A 244 -19.27 -1.08 12.54
N ASP A 245 -19.19 -2.40 12.77
CA ASP A 245 -19.64 -3.01 14.01
C ASP A 245 -19.18 -2.18 15.21
N ALA A 246 -20.10 -1.87 16.14
CA ALA A 246 -19.70 -1.18 17.36
C ALA A 246 -18.63 -2.01 18.08
N ALA A 247 -18.59 -3.34 17.87
CA ALA A 247 -17.48 -4.21 18.25
C ALA A 247 -16.14 -3.80 17.66
N LEU A 248 -16.08 -3.30 16.42
CA LEU A 248 -14.88 -3.00 15.65
C LEU A 248 -14.28 -1.62 15.99
N GLN A 249 -15.12 -0.63 16.29
CA GLN A 249 -14.66 0.63 16.90
C GLN A 249 -14.24 0.44 18.37
N ARG A 250 -14.86 -0.52 19.07
CA ARG A 250 -14.44 -0.97 20.40
C ARG A 250 -13.12 -1.75 20.35
N LEU A 251 -12.93 -2.63 19.36
CA LEU A 251 -11.73 -3.47 19.16
C LEU A 251 -10.45 -2.66 18.98
N ILE A 252 -10.53 -1.50 18.32
CA ILE A 252 -9.36 -0.63 18.13
C ILE A 252 -9.17 0.30 19.35
N GLY A 253 -10.01 0.19 20.39
CA GLY A 253 -9.90 0.94 21.66
C GLY A 253 -10.11 2.45 21.57
N LEU A 254 -10.25 3.01 20.36
CA LEU A 254 -10.25 4.45 20.10
C LEU A 254 -11.49 5.18 20.66
N GLN A 255 -12.56 4.45 21.00
CA GLN A 255 -13.74 5.04 21.62
C GLN A 255 -13.46 5.58 23.03
N HIS A 256 -12.55 4.95 23.78
CA HIS A 256 -12.24 5.33 25.17
C HIS A 256 -11.00 6.20 25.30
N ILE A 257 -10.22 6.35 24.23
CA ILE A 257 -9.03 7.20 24.21
C ILE A 257 -9.45 8.68 24.10
N SER A 258 -9.05 9.48 25.09
CA SER A 258 -9.16 10.94 25.07
C SER A 258 -8.04 11.53 24.20
N ALA A 259 -8.13 11.28 22.89
CA ALA A 259 -7.20 11.81 21.87
C ALA A 259 -7.98 12.46 20.73
N SER A 260 -7.30 13.28 19.94
CA SER A 260 -7.93 13.90 18.76
C SER A 260 -8.40 12.83 17.77
N PRO A 261 -9.43 13.08 16.94
CA PRO A 261 -9.82 12.15 15.86
C PRO A 261 -8.66 11.77 14.93
N ILE A 262 -7.69 12.68 14.77
CA ILE A 262 -6.49 12.49 13.97
C ILE A 262 -5.56 11.48 14.64
N ASP A 263 -5.27 11.69 15.92
CA ASP A 263 -4.51 10.75 16.73
C ASP A 263 -5.17 9.38 16.72
N LYS A 264 -6.51 9.31 16.78
CA LYS A 264 -7.27 8.05 16.65
C LYS A 264 -7.07 7.38 15.29
N ILE A 265 -7.09 8.11 14.17
CA ILE A 265 -6.83 7.55 12.82
C ILE A 265 -5.40 7.02 12.73
N ILE A 266 -4.45 7.81 13.21
CA ILE A 266 -3.02 7.51 13.23
C ILE A 266 -2.78 6.26 14.10
N PHE A 267 -3.30 6.22 15.32
CA PHE A 267 -3.19 5.10 16.26
C PHE A 267 -3.93 3.86 15.78
N GLY A 268 -5.14 4.02 15.24
CA GLY A 268 -5.89 2.92 14.67
C GLY A 268 -5.11 2.21 13.57
N THR A 269 -4.47 2.99 12.69
CA THR A 269 -3.58 2.46 11.65
C THR A 269 -2.41 1.68 12.25
N TYR A 270 -1.81 2.19 13.32
CA TYR A 270 -0.68 1.54 13.94
C TYR A 270 -1.06 0.27 14.71
N VAL A 271 -2.17 0.28 15.46
CA VAL A 271 -2.65 -0.88 16.23
C VAL A 271 -3.02 -2.00 15.27
N THR A 272 -3.80 -1.69 14.23
CA THR A 272 -4.23 -2.71 13.27
C THR A 272 -3.04 -3.42 12.64
N ASN A 273 -1.97 -2.72 12.24
CA ASN A 273 -0.79 -3.33 11.61
C ASN A 273 -0.17 -4.44 12.46
N ILE A 274 -0.24 -4.28 13.77
CA ILE A 274 0.42 -5.19 14.71
C ILE A 274 -0.46 -6.38 15.01
N LEU A 275 -1.76 -6.17 15.12
CA LEU A 275 -2.71 -7.28 15.24
C LEU A 275 -2.65 -8.19 14.02
N ASN A 276 -2.35 -7.60 12.85
CA ASN A 276 -2.10 -8.38 11.66
C ASN A 276 -0.85 -9.26 11.72
N ILE A 277 0.19 -8.79 12.41
CA ILE A 277 1.48 -9.47 12.55
C ILE A 277 1.46 -10.52 13.65
N LEU A 278 0.70 -10.25 14.71
CA LEU A 278 0.45 -11.21 15.77
C LEU A 278 -0.55 -12.30 15.34
N HIS A 279 -1.18 -12.14 14.17
CA HIS A 279 -2.31 -12.95 13.71
C HIS A 279 -3.44 -13.05 14.76
N ASP A 280 -3.55 -12.03 15.60
CA ASP A 280 -4.37 -12.08 16.82
C ASP A 280 -5.19 -10.78 16.94
N TYR A 281 -6.41 -10.84 16.42
CA TYR A 281 -7.36 -9.72 16.40
C TYR A 281 -8.33 -9.78 17.54
N GLU A 282 -8.61 -10.97 18.07
CA GLU A 282 -9.43 -11.13 19.26
C GLU A 282 -8.75 -10.47 20.46
N ASN A 283 -7.42 -10.40 20.46
CA ASN A 283 -6.63 -9.72 21.47
C ASN A 283 -6.11 -8.34 21.02
N ALA A 284 -6.86 -7.63 20.17
CA ALA A 284 -6.63 -6.21 19.86
C ALA A 284 -6.44 -5.33 21.11
N ASP A 285 -7.18 -5.70 22.15
CA ASP A 285 -7.15 -5.11 23.48
C ASP A 285 -5.80 -5.28 24.19
N LEU A 286 -4.86 -6.09 23.69
CA LEU A 286 -3.49 -6.18 24.24
C LEU A 286 -2.72 -4.87 24.14
N CYS A 287 -3.08 -3.98 23.21
CA CYS A 287 -2.51 -2.62 23.19
C CYS A 287 -3.08 -1.74 24.31
N LEU A 288 -4.25 -2.10 24.85
CA LEU A 288 -4.96 -1.40 25.93
C LEU A 288 -4.66 -2.02 27.31
N GLY A 289 -4.29 -3.29 27.35
CA GLY A 289 -3.97 -4.07 28.55
C GLY A 289 -2.49 -4.01 28.97
N GLU A 290 -2.05 -5.04 29.69
CA GLU A 290 -0.65 -5.18 30.13
C GLU A 290 0.31 -5.40 28.95
N LEU A 291 1.53 -4.88 29.07
CA LEU A 291 2.57 -5.09 28.07
C LEU A 291 2.93 -6.58 28.00
N LEU A 292 2.97 -7.15 26.79
CA LEU A 292 3.40 -8.54 26.60
C LEU A 292 4.81 -8.78 27.17
N SER A 293 4.99 -9.93 27.83
CA SER A 293 6.28 -10.32 28.40
C SER A 293 7.37 -10.42 27.32
N GLU A 294 8.62 -10.12 27.69
CA GLU A 294 9.77 -10.27 26.78
C GLU A 294 9.90 -11.69 26.24
N LYS A 295 9.53 -12.71 27.02
CA LYS A 295 9.52 -14.11 26.58
C LYS A 295 8.56 -14.33 25.41
N THR A 296 7.36 -13.74 25.47
CA THR A 296 6.36 -13.83 24.40
C THR A 296 6.85 -13.09 23.15
N LEU A 297 7.40 -11.90 23.32
CA LEU A 297 7.94 -11.10 22.21
C LEU A 297 9.14 -11.79 21.53
N LEU A 298 10.00 -12.45 22.32
CA LEU A 298 11.13 -13.23 21.78
C LEU A 298 10.63 -14.40 20.93
N LYS A 299 9.62 -15.14 21.39
CA LYS A 299 9.03 -16.25 20.63
C LYS A 299 8.49 -15.78 19.27
N ILE A 300 7.76 -14.66 19.24
CA ILE A 300 7.26 -14.05 18.00
C ILE A 300 8.42 -13.69 17.06
N LYS A 301 9.52 -13.15 17.60
CA LYS A 301 10.73 -12.81 16.84
C LYS A 301 11.38 -14.05 16.22
N GLU A 302 11.47 -15.13 16.97
CA GLU A 302 12.09 -16.39 16.54
C GLU A 302 11.29 -17.06 15.43
N GLU A 303 9.96 -17.08 15.57
CA GLU A 303 9.03 -17.63 14.57
C GLU A 303 8.99 -16.75 13.31
N ASN A 304 9.18 -15.43 13.45
CA ASN A 304 9.11 -14.46 12.36
C ASN A 304 10.30 -13.49 12.33
N PRO A 305 11.52 -13.93 11.98
CA PRO A 305 12.73 -13.09 12.08
C PRO A 305 12.69 -11.80 11.26
N HIS A 306 12.00 -11.83 10.12
CA HIS A 306 11.80 -10.69 9.24
C HIS A 306 10.85 -9.64 9.84
N LEU A 307 10.07 -10.00 10.87
CA LEU A 307 9.15 -9.11 11.56
C LEU A 307 9.74 -8.56 12.87
N SER A 308 11.03 -8.76 13.16
CA SER A 308 11.65 -8.33 14.41
C SER A 308 11.51 -6.83 14.71
N THR A 309 11.38 -5.99 13.66
CA THR A 309 11.13 -4.55 13.79
C THR A 309 9.74 -4.21 14.29
N HIS A 310 8.79 -5.10 14.06
CA HIS A 310 7.41 -4.92 14.45
C HIS A 310 7.19 -5.06 15.96
N ILE A 311 8.14 -5.70 16.67
CA ILE A 311 8.16 -5.70 18.14
C ILE A 311 8.37 -4.29 18.69
N PHE A 312 9.25 -3.50 18.07
CA PHE A 312 9.43 -2.10 18.47
C PHE A 312 8.18 -1.28 18.14
N LEU A 313 7.57 -1.49 16.97
CA LEU A 313 6.27 -0.89 16.64
C LEU A 313 5.19 -1.22 17.67
N TYR A 314 5.18 -2.45 18.21
CA TYR A 314 4.24 -2.91 19.25
C TYR A 314 4.46 -2.16 20.54
N LYS A 315 5.68 -2.17 21.06
CA LYS A 315 6.01 -1.43 22.28
C LYS A 315 5.70 0.06 22.12
N LEU A 316 6.02 0.67 20.98
CA LEU A 316 5.69 2.07 20.69
C LEU A 316 4.19 2.32 20.63
N ASN A 317 3.40 1.40 20.08
CA ASN A 317 1.93 1.48 20.11
C ASN A 317 1.40 1.44 21.53
N TRP A 318 1.87 0.48 22.31
CA TRP A 318 1.47 0.29 23.69
C TRP A 318 1.78 1.56 24.49
N VAL A 319 3.00 2.11 24.38
CA VAL A 319 3.41 3.36 25.01
C VAL A 319 2.44 4.50 24.71
N ILE A 320 2.19 4.77 23.44
CA ILE A 320 1.32 5.88 23.02
C ILE A 320 -0.10 5.68 23.57
N THR A 321 -0.60 4.44 23.48
CA THR A 321 -1.93 4.08 23.95
C THR A 321 -2.05 4.34 25.45
N GLN A 322 -1.12 3.81 26.26
CA GLN A 322 -1.12 3.98 27.71
C GLN A 322 -0.95 5.44 28.12
N PHE A 323 -0.14 6.20 27.40
CA PHE A 323 0.02 7.63 27.62
C PHE A 323 -1.31 8.38 27.49
N HIS A 324 -2.09 8.11 26.44
CA HIS A 324 -3.41 8.74 26.24
C HIS A 324 -4.51 8.19 27.15
N LEU A 325 -4.34 6.99 27.70
CA LEU A 325 -5.20 6.43 28.76
C LEU A 325 -4.87 6.97 30.16
N GLY A 326 -3.87 7.85 30.28
CA GLY A 326 -3.50 8.50 31.55
C GLY A 326 -2.40 7.79 32.33
N ARG A 327 -1.91 6.63 31.88
CA ARG A 327 -0.80 5.88 32.50
C ARG A 327 0.56 6.39 32.00
N LYS A 328 0.82 7.68 32.25
CA LYS A 328 1.96 8.39 31.66
C LYS A 328 3.32 7.83 32.10
N ASP A 329 3.48 7.54 33.39
CA ASP A 329 4.78 7.12 33.93
C ASP A 329 5.20 5.74 33.40
N GLU A 330 4.26 4.78 33.36
CA GLU A 330 4.48 3.46 32.75
C GLU A 330 4.82 3.56 31.26
N ALA A 331 4.09 4.42 30.53
CA ALA A 331 4.34 4.66 29.12
C ALA A 331 5.74 5.26 28.88
N LEU A 332 6.15 6.24 29.69
CA LEU A 332 7.45 6.89 29.57
C LEU A 332 8.59 5.93 29.89
N LEU A 333 8.45 5.10 30.92
CA LEU A 333 9.45 4.09 31.27
C LEU A 333 9.73 3.15 30.09
N VAL A 334 8.67 2.66 29.43
CA VAL A 334 8.83 1.79 28.25
C VAL A 334 9.36 2.58 27.05
N PHE A 335 8.93 3.82 26.85
CA PHE A 335 9.39 4.67 25.75
C PHE A 335 10.90 4.90 25.75
N GLU A 336 11.49 5.10 26.93
CA GLU A 336 12.92 5.31 27.12
C GLU A 336 13.76 4.09 26.75
N THR A 337 13.17 2.88 26.75
CA THR A 337 13.83 1.65 26.30
C THR A 337 13.83 1.47 24.78
N LEU A 338 13.03 2.26 24.05
CA LEU A 338 12.90 2.11 22.60
C LEU A 338 14.09 2.73 21.86
N PRO A 339 14.59 2.05 20.82
CA PRO A 339 15.64 2.63 19.98
C PRO A 339 15.11 3.89 19.28
N SER A 340 15.80 5.00 19.48
CA SER A 340 15.50 6.28 18.82
C SER A 340 15.93 6.33 17.35
N ASP A 341 16.81 5.41 16.94
CA ASP A 341 17.32 5.29 15.57
C ASP A 341 17.32 3.83 15.10
N LEU A 342 16.27 3.43 14.38
CA LEU A 342 16.20 2.10 13.76
C LEU A 342 17.17 1.93 12.59
N ILE A 343 17.82 2.99 12.09
CA ILE A 343 18.83 2.86 11.03
C ILE A 343 20.04 2.06 11.50
N LYS A 344 20.36 2.17 12.79
CA LYS A 344 21.44 1.41 13.42
C LYS A 344 21.03 -0.01 13.80
N VAL A 345 19.73 -0.33 13.74
CA VAL A 345 19.21 -1.68 13.99
C VAL A 345 19.22 -2.45 12.66
N HIS A 346 20.31 -3.20 12.42
CA HIS A 346 20.55 -4.00 11.21
C HIS A 346 19.45 -5.04 10.88
N THR A 347 18.49 -5.27 11.77
CA THR A 347 17.43 -6.27 11.64
C THR A 347 16.08 -5.70 11.17
N SER A 348 16.05 -4.47 10.66
CA SER A 348 14.81 -3.77 10.32
C SER A 348 14.23 -4.15 8.95
N SER A 349 12.91 -4.34 8.89
CA SER A 349 12.21 -4.60 7.63
C SER A 349 12.14 -3.33 6.78
N PHE A 350 12.40 -3.44 5.47
CA PHE A 350 12.51 -2.26 4.59
C PHE A 350 11.18 -1.50 4.46
N ASP A 351 10.06 -2.20 4.63
CA ASP A 351 8.71 -1.71 4.44
C ASP A 351 8.12 -0.99 5.67
N SER A 352 8.74 -1.14 6.86
CA SER A 352 8.21 -0.61 8.12
C SER A 352 9.15 0.37 8.85
N LYS A 353 10.44 0.39 8.51
CA LYS A 353 11.47 1.12 9.26
C LYS A 353 11.23 2.62 9.37
N ILE A 354 11.02 3.30 8.24
CA ILE A 354 10.81 4.76 8.24
C ILE A 354 9.47 5.13 8.86
N TYR A 355 8.49 4.24 8.73
CA TYR A 355 7.19 4.41 9.35
C TYR A 355 7.27 4.32 10.89
N PHE A 356 8.06 3.40 11.45
CA PHE A 356 8.34 3.39 12.89
C PHE A 356 9.02 4.69 13.33
N GLU A 357 10.07 5.11 12.62
CA GLU A 357 10.85 6.27 13.03
C GLU A 357 9.98 7.54 13.00
N LEU A 358 9.17 7.70 11.96
CA LEU A 358 8.22 8.80 11.84
C LEU A 358 7.23 8.82 13.01
N LYS A 359 6.71 7.65 13.40
CA LYS A 359 5.81 7.50 14.54
C LYS A 359 6.49 7.80 15.87
N TYR A 360 7.72 7.30 16.07
CA TYR A 360 8.51 7.55 17.26
C TYR A 360 8.73 9.06 17.42
N LEU A 361 9.14 9.72 16.35
CA LEU A 361 9.39 11.17 16.34
C LEU A 361 8.11 11.98 16.51
N TYR A 362 6.99 11.55 15.91
CA TYR A 362 5.69 12.19 16.11
C TYR A 362 5.34 12.23 17.61
N PHE A 363 5.43 11.09 18.30
CA PHE A 363 5.17 11.03 19.73
C PHE A 363 6.23 11.78 20.56
N ALA A 364 7.52 11.64 20.21
CA ALA A 364 8.61 12.31 20.90
C ALA A 364 8.51 13.84 20.84
N ARG A 365 7.96 14.41 19.76
CA ARG A 365 7.69 15.85 19.65
C ARG A 365 6.67 16.32 20.68
N SER A 366 5.67 15.50 21.01
CA SER A 366 4.68 15.81 22.04
C SER A 366 5.30 15.79 23.44
N LEU A 367 6.27 14.90 23.69
CA LEU A 367 6.98 14.80 24.96
C LEU A 367 8.07 15.89 25.12
N TYR A 368 8.78 16.20 24.04
CA TYR A 368 9.95 17.08 24.04
C TYR A 368 9.83 18.21 23.01
N PRO A 369 8.82 19.09 23.12
CA PRO A 369 8.49 20.09 22.07
C PRO A 369 9.60 21.11 21.80
N LYS A 370 10.56 21.27 22.73
CA LYS A 370 11.69 22.19 22.60
C LYS A 370 12.91 21.59 21.86
N ARG A 371 12.93 20.27 21.60
CA ARG A 371 14.05 19.57 20.96
C ARG A 371 14.03 19.77 19.44
N GLN A 372 14.89 20.67 18.95
CA GLN A 372 14.98 21.02 17.54
C GLN A 372 15.51 19.88 16.65
N ASP A 373 16.36 19.01 17.19
CA ASP A 373 16.87 17.83 16.50
C ASP A 373 15.75 16.84 16.16
N ILE A 374 14.84 16.57 17.12
CA ILE A 374 13.66 15.72 16.91
C ILE A 374 12.75 16.33 15.84
N LYS A 375 12.48 17.64 15.94
CA LYS A 375 11.66 18.34 14.95
C LYS A 375 12.25 18.26 13.54
N ARG A 376 13.53 18.60 13.37
CA ARG A 376 14.20 18.55 12.06
C ARG A 376 14.17 17.15 11.44
N ARG A 377 14.40 16.12 12.26
CA ARG A 377 14.36 14.73 11.79
C ARG A 377 12.94 14.31 11.38
N PHE A 378 11.94 14.71 12.15
CA PHE A 378 10.53 14.49 11.82
C PHE A 378 10.17 15.16 10.49
N ASP A 379 10.48 16.45 10.34
CA ASP A 379 10.17 17.23 9.13
C ASP A 379 10.81 16.58 7.89
N PHE A 380 12.07 16.13 7.99
CA PHE A 380 12.75 15.38 6.93
C PHE A 380 12.02 14.08 6.54
N LEU A 381 11.56 13.29 7.51
CA LEU A 381 10.84 12.05 7.22
C LEU A 381 9.43 12.31 6.66
N VAL A 382 8.75 13.37 7.09
CA VAL A 382 7.46 13.78 6.51
C VAL A 382 7.65 14.15 5.05
N GLU A 383 8.67 14.92 4.71
CA GLU A 383 8.98 15.26 3.31
C GLU A 383 9.27 14.00 2.48
N LYS A 384 10.11 13.10 3.02
CA LYS A 384 10.47 11.84 2.36
C LYS A 384 9.26 10.94 2.08
N THR A 385 8.35 10.82 3.04
CA THR A 385 7.14 9.98 2.97
C THR A 385 5.95 10.68 2.33
N GLN A 386 6.03 12.00 2.12
CA GLN A 386 4.91 12.86 1.71
C GLN A 386 3.72 12.84 2.68
N PHE A 387 3.94 12.58 3.97
CA PHE A 387 2.88 12.51 5.00
C PHE A 387 2.57 13.90 5.56
N THR A 388 2.28 14.85 4.68
CA THR A 388 2.12 16.27 5.04
C THR A 388 1.01 16.51 6.05
N PHE A 389 0.01 15.62 6.11
CA PHE A 389 -1.05 15.68 7.11
C PHE A 389 -0.53 15.64 8.56
N LEU A 390 0.61 14.99 8.82
CA LEU A 390 1.21 14.94 10.16
C LEU A 390 1.77 16.29 10.65
N HIS A 391 1.89 17.31 9.78
CA HIS A 391 2.18 18.67 10.22
C HIS A 391 0.96 19.40 10.79
N LYS A 392 -0.26 18.96 10.41
CA LYS A 392 -1.53 19.53 10.87
C LYS A 392 -2.08 18.83 12.11
N ALA A 393 -1.59 17.63 12.36
CA ALA A 393 -1.96 16.75 13.46
C ALA A 393 -1.39 17.24 14.80
#